data_AF-M5EVH4-F1
#
_entry.id   AF-M5EVH4-F1
#
_cell.length_a   1.000
_cell.length_b   1.000
_cell.length_c   1.000
_cell.angle_alpha   90.00
_cell.angle_beta   90.00
_cell.angle_gamma   90.00
#
_symmetry.space_group_name_H-M   'P 1'
#
loop_
_entity.id
_entity.type
_entity.pdbx_description
1 polymer ?
#
loop_
_entity_poly.entity_id
_entity_poly.type
_entity_poly.pdbx_seq_one_letter_code
_entity_poly.pdbx_strand_id
1 'polypeptide(L)'
;MATIPLQLAQRRLDTGNAVQYPQGSPIGGAMQDLGGELSAVAERFQQRKEQQEAFDAEIARRQMMDQIVQAEADVAANAAPDGAGLHDAMYGQVDPRSSQMVKPGLFDTLFDDVLPKIPESQRADFARRKETIRAAGSERMAARQIQQRQQYEQDQWSEVQRAELDAIAQSHPNDTLAFNAARQRGLDVLNKMGLDPRGKLQAEAAWRESTAKTRIESLIAENPIKALNQKAHTR
;
A
#
# COMPACT_ATOMS: atom_id res chain seq x y z
N MET A 1 -13.53 -46.00 -37.82
CA MET A 1 -13.62 -45.22 -36.56
C MET A 1 -14.44 -43.98 -36.88
N ALA A 2 -15.67 -43.89 -36.38
CA ALA A 2 -16.59 -42.82 -36.73
C ALA A 2 -16.77 -41.86 -35.55
N THR A 3 -16.28 -40.65 -35.76
CA THR A 3 -16.48 -39.44 -34.94
C THR A 3 -17.95 -39.01 -35.00
N ILE A 4 -18.57 -38.77 -33.85
CA ILE A 4 -19.90 -38.13 -33.75
C ILE A 4 -19.70 -36.72 -33.20
N PRO A 5 -19.76 -35.66 -34.01
CA PRO A 5 -19.85 -34.31 -33.49
C PRO A 5 -21.29 -33.96 -33.13
N LEU A 6 -21.45 -33.46 -31.90
CA LEU A 6 -22.68 -32.95 -31.30
C LEU A 6 -23.29 -31.81 -32.12
N GLN A 7 -24.49 -32.02 -32.66
CA GLN A 7 -25.40 -30.93 -33.04
C GLN A 7 -26.60 -30.95 -32.09
N LEU A 8 -26.47 -30.24 -30.96
CA LEU A 8 -27.59 -29.87 -30.11
C LEU A 8 -28.39 -28.77 -30.80
N ALA A 9 -29.26 -29.17 -31.73
CA ALA A 9 -30.34 -28.32 -32.21
C ALA A 9 -31.43 -28.25 -31.13
N GLN A 10 -31.63 -27.05 -30.59
CA GLN A 10 -32.79 -26.70 -29.77
C GLN A 10 -34.08 -27.09 -30.50
N ARG A 11 -34.76 -28.13 -30.01
CA ARG A 11 -36.16 -28.39 -30.34
C ARG A 11 -36.96 -28.19 -29.07
N ARG A 12 -37.74 -27.10 -29.05
CA ARG A 12 -38.79 -26.86 -28.06
C ARG A 12 -39.64 -28.13 -27.95
N LEU A 13 -39.68 -28.73 -26.76
CA LEU A 13 -40.67 -29.73 -26.41
C LEU A 13 -41.96 -28.98 -26.06
N ASP A 14 -42.93 -29.17 -26.93
CA ASP A 14 -44.32 -28.75 -26.78
C ASP A 14 -44.91 -29.44 -25.53
N THR A 15 -45.39 -28.63 -24.59
CA THR A 15 -46.04 -29.07 -23.36
C THR A 15 -47.44 -29.59 -23.69
N GLY A 16 -47.58 -30.87 -24.00
CA GLY A 16 -48.87 -31.41 -24.41
C GLY A 16 -48.97 -32.92 -24.56
N ASN A 17 -48.47 -33.69 -23.59
CA ASN A 17 -49.05 -34.98 -23.14
C ASN A 17 -48.04 -35.69 -22.23
N ALA A 18 -48.26 -35.60 -20.92
CA ALA A 18 -47.61 -36.51 -19.98
C ALA A 18 -48.19 -37.91 -20.22
N VAL A 19 -47.37 -38.81 -20.76
CA VAL A 19 -47.71 -40.24 -20.80
C VAL A 19 -47.68 -40.75 -19.36
N GLN A 20 -48.86 -40.88 -18.75
CA GLN A 20 -49.03 -41.55 -17.46
C GLN A 20 -48.82 -43.05 -17.68
N TYR A 21 -47.67 -43.56 -17.23
CA TYR A 21 -47.43 -44.99 -17.16
C TYR A 21 -48.23 -45.59 -15.99
N PRO A 22 -48.83 -46.79 -16.16
CA PRO A 22 -49.57 -47.45 -15.10
C PRO A 22 -48.69 -47.66 -13.86
N GLN A 23 -49.23 -47.38 -12.68
CA GLN A 23 -48.63 -47.78 -11.40
C GLN A 23 -48.41 -49.30 -11.41
N GLY A 24 -47.15 -49.73 -11.49
CA GLY A 24 -46.78 -51.14 -11.30
C GLY A 24 -45.96 -51.81 -12.42
N SER A 25 -45.54 -51.11 -13.49
CA SER A 25 -44.63 -51.72 -14.47
C SER A 25 -43.16 -51.69 -13.97
N PRO A 26 -42.46 -52.84 -13.89
CA PRO A 26 -41.04 -52.90 -13.46
C PRO A 26 -40.11 -52.09 -14.38
N ILE A 27 -40.52 -51.85 -15.63
CA ILE A 27 -39.81 -51.01 -16.60
C ILE A 27 -39.90 -49.52 -16.24
N GLY A 28 -41.02 -49.06 -15.65
CA GLY A 28 -41.20 -47.67 -15.23
C GLY A 28 -40.37 -47.30 -13.99
N GLY A 29 -40.29 -48.22 -13.03
CA GLY A 29 -39.39 -48.09 -11.87
C GLY A 29 -37.91 -48.11 -12.29
N ALA A 30 -37.52 -49.03 -13.17
CA ALA A 30 -36.15 -49.08 -13.69
C ALA A 30 -35.74 -47.82 -14.48
N MET A 31 -36.66 -47.19 -15.22
CA MET A 31 -36.39 -45.91 -15.90
C MET A 31 -36.30 -44.72 -14.93
N GLN A 32 -37.08 -44.72 -13.83
CA GLN A 32 -36.97 -43.71 -12.78
C GLN A 32 -35.66 -43.85 -11.99
N ASP A 33 -35.26 -45.08 -11.65
CA ASP A 33 -33.99 -45.36 -10.98
C ASP A 33 -32.80 -44.96 -11.87
N LEU A 34 -32.82 -45.28 -13.17
CA LEU A 34 -31.80 -44.85 -14.12
C LEU A 34 -31.74 -43.31 -14.25
N GLY A 35 -32.89 -42.63 -14.25
CA GLY A 35 -32.97 -41.16 -14.26
C GLY A 35 -32.42 -40.52 -12.98
N GLY A 36 -32.64 -41.17 -11.83
CA GLY A 36 -32.06 -40.78 -10.53
C GLY A 36 -30.54 -40.96 -10.50
N GLU A 37 -30.04 -42.10 -10.98
CA GLU A 37 -28.61 -42.37 -11.06
C GLU A 37 -27.87 -41.40 -11.99
N LEU A 38 -28.44 -41.09 -13.16
CA LEU A 38 -27.88 -40.11 -14.09
C LEU A 38 -27.85 -38.70 -13.50
N SER A 39 -28.89 -38.32 -12.74
CA SER A 39 -28.95 -37.03 -12.03
C SER A 39 -27.89 -36.97 -10.92
N ALA A 40 -27.72 -38.04 -10.13
CA ALA A 40 -26.70 -38.12 -9.09
C ALA A 40 -25.27 -38.06 -9.65
N VAL A 41 -25.03 -38.67 -10.83
CA VAL A 41 -23.75 -38.57 -11.54
C VAL A 41 -23.50 -37.14 -12.03
N ALA A 42 -24.52 -36.47 -12.57
CA ALA A 42 -24.43 -35.08 -13.02
C ALA A 42 -24.14 -34.13 -11.85
N GLU A 43 -24.83 -34.30 -10.71
CA GLU A 43 -24.57 -33.53 -9.49
C GLU A 43 -23.16 -33.74 -8.96
N ARG A 44 -22.69 -34.99 -8.90
CA ARG A 44 -21.33 -35.30 -8.43
C ARG A 44 -20.25 -34.76 -9.38
N PHE A 45 -20.53 -34.73 -10.68
CA PHE A 45 -19.63 -34.10 -11.65
C PHE A 45 -19.59 -32.58 -11.45
N GLN A 46 -20.76 -31.95 -11.29
CA GLN A 46 -20.87 -30.52 -11.03
C GLN A 46 -20.15 -30.12 -9.73
N GLN A 47 -20.34 -30.87 -8.65
CA GLN A 47 -19.64 -30.65 -7.38
C GLN A 47 -18.12 -30.76 -7.53
N ARG A 48 -17.62 -31.77 -8.25
CA ARG A 48 -16.17 -31.90 -8.49
C ARG A 48 -15.62 -30.74 -9.32
N LYS A 49 -16.36 -30.28 -10.32
CA LYS A 49 -16.01 -29.11 -11.13
C LYS A 49 -15.94 -27.85 -10.26
N GLU A 50 -16.95 -27.60 -9.43
CA GLU A 50 -16.99 -26.45 -8.53
C GLU A 50 -15.83 -26.46 -7.51
N GLN A 51 -15.48 -27.63 -6.97
CA GLN A 51 -14.33 -27.79 -6.09
C GLN A 51 -13.01 -27.46 -6.79
N GLN A 52 -12.84 -27.93 -8.03
CA GLN A 52 -11.67 -27.62 -8.82
C GLN A 52 -11.57 -26.12 -9.14
N GLU A 53 -12.67 -25.51 -9.58
CA GLU A 53 -12.71 -24.08 -9.88
C GLU A 53 -12.46 -23.22 -8.62
N ALA A 54 -12.98 -23.62 -7.47
CA ALA A 54 -12.70 -22.94 -6.20
C ALA A 54 -11.22 -23.03 -5.81
N PHE A 55 -10.59 -24.19 -6.03
CA PHE A 55 -9.16 -24.39 -5.79
C PHE A 55 -8.31 -23.56 -6.75
N ASP A 56 -8.58 -23.61 -8.04
CA ASP A 56 -7.85 -22.84 -9.06
C ASP A 56 -7.96 -21.32 -8.81
N ALA A 57 -9.15 -20.85 -8.41
CA ALA A 57 -9.35 -19.47 -8.00
C ALA A 57 -8.52 -19.09 -6.76
N GLU A 58 -8.39 -19.99 -5.78
CA GLU A 58 -7.56 -19.75 -4.60
C GLU A 58 -6.07 -19.65 -4.94
N ILE A 59 -5.56 -20.53 -5.82
CA ILE A 59 -4.17 -20.45 -6.29
C ILE A 59 -3.92 -19.13 -7.02
N ALA A 60 -4.81 -18.73 -7.93
CA ALA A 60 -4.70 -17.46 -8.65
C ALA A 60 -4.74 -16.25 -7.70
N ARG A 61 -5.60 -16.27 -6.69
CA ARG A 61 -5.66 -15.21 -5.64
C ARG A 61 -4.35 -15.11 -4.87
N ARG A 62 -3.76 -16.23 -4.46
CA ARG A 62 -2.47 -16.23 -3.74
C ARG A 62 -1.35 -15.66 -4.58
N GLN A 63 -1.24 -16.11 -5.82
CA GLN A 63 -0.25 -15.58 -6.77
C GLN A 63 -0.40 -14.08 -6.97
N MET A 64 -1.64 -13.57 -7.07
CA MET A 64 -1.89 -12.13 -7.15
C MET A 64 -1.43 -11.39 -5.90
N MET A 65 -1.68 -11.93 -4.70
CA MET A 65 -1.23 -11.31 -3.46
C MET A 65 0.30 -11.25 -3.39
N ASP A 66 0.99 -12.31 -3.81
CA ASP A 66 2.45 -12.33 -3.89
C ASP A 66 2.96 -11.28 -4.89
N GLN A 67 2.31 -11.13 -6.05
CA GLN A 67 2.64 -10.11 -7.05
C GLN A 67 2.42 -8.69 -6.51
N ILE A 68 1.36 -8.45 -5.73
CA ILE A 68 1.11 -7.15 -5.10
C ILE A 68 2.21 -6.82 -4.11
N VAL A 69 2.60 -7.77 -3.25
CA VAL A 69 3.67 -7.54 -2.26
C VAL A 69 5.01 -7.26 -2.97
N GLN A 70 5.32 -8.00 -4.03
CA GLN A 70 6.52 -7.75 -4.82
C GLN A 70 6.49 -6.36 -5.47
N ALA A 71 5.36 -6.00 -6.09
CA ALA A 71 5.17 -4.70 -6.71
C ALA A 71 5.26 -3.54 -5.69
N GLU A 72 4.67 -3.69 -4.51
CA GLU A 72 4.81 -2.72 -3.40
C GLU A 72 6.29 -2.54 -3.01
N ALA A 73 7.06 -3.63 -2.96
CA ALA A 73 8.49 -3.58 -2.66
C ALA A 73 9.29 -2.90 -3.78
N ASP A 74 9.00 -3.21 -5.03
CA ASP A 74 9.69 -2.65 -6.20
C ASP A 74 9.40 -1.16 -6.37
N VAL A 75 8.14 -0.74 -6.21
CA VAL A 75 7.76 0.68 -6.20
C VAL A 75 8.52 1.42 -5.11
N ALA A 76 8.65 0.82 -3.93
CA ALA A 76 9.35 1.45 -2.83
C ALA A 76 10.87 1.48 -2.95
N ALA A 77 11.47 0.50 -3.62
CA ALA A 77 12.90 0.50 -3.92
C ALA A 77 13.28 1.60 -4.94
N ASN A 78 12.35 1.99 -5.81
CA ASN A 78 12.57 2.98 -6.87
C ASN A 78 11.97 4.36 -6.55
N ALA A 79 11.49 4.56 -5.32
CA ALA A 79 10.85 5.81 -4.92
C ALA A 79 11.83 6.96 -4.74
N ALA A 80 11.30 8.18 -4.77
CA ALA A 80 12.05 9.35 -4.33
C ALA A 80 12.50 9.19 -2.86
N PRO A 81 13.60 9.83 -2.44
CA PRO A 81 14.11 9.71 -1.05
C PRO A 81 13.09 10.10 0.02
N ASP A 82 12.18 11.02 -0.29
CA ASP A 82 11.12 11.47 0.61
C ASP A 82 9.82 10.64 0.51
N GLY A 83 9.84 9.56 -0.29
CA GLY A 83 8.71 8.68 -0.54
C GLY A 83 7.59 9.28 -1.40
N ALA A 84 7.79 10.46 -2.00
CA ALA A 84 6.75 11.10 -2.79
C ALA A 84 6.27 10.21 -3.95
N GLY A 85 4.95 10.09 -4.08
CA GLY A 85 4.30 9.36 -5.17
C GLY A 85 4.24 7.84 -5.01
N LEU A 86 4.71 7.29 -3.88
CA LEU A 86 4.63 5.85 -3.58
C LEU A 86 3.20 5.29 -3.70
N HIS A 87 2.28 5.94 -2.99
CA HIS A 87 0.87 5.54 -3.00
C HIS A 87 0.30 5.63 -4.42
N ASP A 88 0.51 6.77 -5.09
CA ASP A 88 -0.09 7.05 -6.40
C ASP A 88 0.45 6.13 -7.50
N ALA A 89 1.73 5.76 -7.43
CA ALA A 89 2.32 4.80 -8.36
C ALA A 89 1.72 3.40 -8.21
N MET A 90 1.52 2.96 -6.96
CA MET A 90 1.03 1.62 -6.68
C MET A 90 -0.49 1.48 -6.84
N TYR A 91 -1.27 2.39 -6.26
CA TYR A 91 -2.74 2.29 -6.16
C TYR A 91 -3.52 3.32 -6.97
N GLY A 92 -2.81 4.22 -7.64
CA GLY A 92 -3.42 5.24 -8.48
C GLY A 92 -3.85 6.47 -7.69
N GLN A 93 -4.47 7.41 -8.42
CA GLN A 93 -4.92 8.68 -7.87
C GLN A 93 -6.44 8.72 -7.85
N VAL A 94 -7.00 9.14 -6.72
CA VAL A 94 -8.42 9.41 -6.55
C VAL A 94 -8.62 10.92 -6.43
N ASP A 95 -9.63 11.45 -7.12
CA ASP A 95 -10.03 12.85 -7.00
C ASP A 95 -10.62 13.06 -5.59
N PRO A 96 -10.02 13.92 -4.75
CA PRO A 96 -10.51 14.15 -3.40
C PRO A 96 -11.89 14.81 -3.35
N ARG A 97 -12.36 15.45 -4.43
CA ARG A 97 -13.67 16.14 -4.49
C ARG A 97 -14.80 15.24 -4.96
N SER A 98 -14.51 14.37 -5.92
CA SER A 98 -15.52 13.49 -6.53
C SER A 98 -15.42 12.04 -6.06
N SER A 99 -14.36 11.68 -5.34
CA SER A 99 -14.01 10.30 -4.98
C SER A 99 -13.89 9.36 -6.18
N GLN A 100 -13.73 9.90 -7.39
CA GLN A 100 -13.56 9.12 -8.61
C GLN A 100 -12.07 8.86 -8.86
N MET A 101 -11.76 7.68 -9.41
CA MET A 101 -10.39 7.36 -9.81
C MET A 101 -10.00 8.21 -11.01
N VAL A 102 -8.94 9.00 -10.86
CA VAL A 102 -8.39 9.90 -11.89
C VAL A 102 -7.34 9.19 -12.73
N LYS A 103 -6.53 8.35 -12.09
CA LYS A 103 -5.44 7.64 -12.73
C LYS A 103 -5.28 6.24 -12.13
N PRO A 104 -5.26 5.17 -12.96
CA PRO A 104 -4.99 3.82 -12.46
C PRO A 104 -3.54 3.69 -11.96
N GLY A 105 -3.36 2.84 -10.95
CA GLY A 105 -2.06 2.44 -10.42
C GLY A 105 -1.60 1.07 -10.96
N LEU A 106 -0.42 0.64 -10.54
CA LEU A 106 0.11 -0.70 -10.84
C LEU A 106 -0.83 -1.83 -10.35
N PHE A 107 -1.50 -1.63 -9.21
CA PHE A 107 -2.51 -2.55 -8.69
C PHE A 107 -3.63 -2.82 -9.70
N ASP A 108 -4.07 -1.82 -10.45
CA ASP A 108 -5.15 -2.00 -11.43
C ASP A 108 -4.73 -2.92 -12.56
N THR A 109 -3.51 -2.73 -13.07
CA THR A 109 -2.90 -3.60 -14.08
C THR A 109 -2.79 -5.04 -13.56
N LEU A 110 -2.27 -5.23 -12.35
CA LEU A 110 -2.15 -6.56 -11.74
C LEU A 110 -3.51 -7.23 -11.57
N PHE A 111 -4.52 -6.48 -11.12
CA PHE A 111 -5.87 -7.01 -10.94
C PHE A 111 -6.48 -7.44 -12.27
N ASP A 112 -6.38 -6.57 -13.28
CA ASP A 112 -6.99 -6.80 -14.60
C ASP A 112 -6.29 -7.95 -15.35
N ASP A 113 -4.99 -8.19 -15.08
CA ASP A 113 -4.23 -9.34 -15.60
C ASP A 113 -4.63 -10.69 -14.97
N VAL A 114 -5.11 -10.68 -13.71
CA VAL A 114 -5.54 -11.89 -12.99
C VAL A 114 -7.02 -12.19 -13.22
N LEU A 115 -7.88 -11.18 -13.33
CA LEU A 115 -9.32 -11.34 -13.53
C LEU A 115 -9.73 -12.37 -14.61
N PRO A 116 -9.13 -12.41 -15.82
CA PRO A 116 -9.50 -13.41 -16.84
C PRO A 116 -9.05 -14.83 -16.49
N LYS A 117 -8.04 -14.99 -15.61
CA LYS A 117 -7.52 -16.30 -15.15
C LYS A 117 -8.38 -16.92 -14.05
N ILE A 118 -9.24 -16.13 -13.41
CA ILE A 118 -10.21 -16.63 -12.44
C ILE A 118 -11.33 -17.39 -13.17
N PRO A 119 -11.67 -18.61 -12.71
CA PRO A 119 -12.82 -19.37 -13.22
C PRO A 119 -14.10 -18.52 -13.22
N GLU A 120 -14.92 -18.70 -14.26
CA GLU A 120 -16.10 -17.84 -14.47
C GLU A 120 -17.06 -17.83 -13.28
N SER A 121 -17.28 -19.00 -12.65
CA SER A 121 -18.11 -19.15 -11.45
C SER A 121 -17.61 -18.35 -10.24
N GLN A 122 -16.31 -18.05 -10.18
CA GLN A 122 -15.65 -17.35 -9.07
C GLN A 122 -15.36 -15.87 -9.38
N ARG A 123 -15.49 -15.47 -10.66
CA ARG A 123 -15.00 -14.17 -11.15
C ARG A 123 -15.76 -12.99 -10.54
N ALA A 124 -17.07 -13.11 -10.36
CA ALA A 124 -17.88 -12.05 -9.75
C ALA A 124 -17.50 -11.79 -8.29
N ASP A 125 -17.28 -12.85 -7.51
CA ASP A 125 -16.83 -12.73 -6.11
C ASP A 125 -15.43 -12.15 -6.00
N PHE A 126 -14.54 -12.53 -6.91
CA PHE A 126 -13.21 -11.96 -6.98
C PHE A 126 -13.25 -10.47 -7.34
N ALA A 127 -14.02 -10.08 -8.36
CA ALA A 127 -14.18 -8.68 -8.77
C ALA A 127 -14.72 -7.79 -7.63
N ARG A 128 -15.69 -8.29 -6.85
CA ARG A 128 -16.23 -7.58 -5.67
C ARG A 128 -15.18 -7.26 -4.61
N ARG A 129 -14.08 -8.01 -4.54
CA ARG A 129 -13.01 -7.80 -3.55
C ARG A 129 -11.97 -6.76 -3.97
N LYS A 130 -11.98 -6.29 -5.24
CA LYS A 130 -10.99 -5.36 -5.80
C LYS A 130 -10.77 -4.16 -4.87
N GLU A 131 -11.85 -3.48 -4.49
CA GLU A 131 -11.78 -2.27 -3.65
C GLU A 131 -11.30 -2.54 -2.23
N THR A 132 -11.67 -3.67 -1.64
CA THR A 132 -11.18 -4.05 -0.30
C THR A 132 -9.68 -4.32 -0.30
N ILE A 133 -9.19 -5.02 -1.33
CA ILE A 133 -7.75 -5.28 -1.49
C ILE A 133 -7.01 -3.96 -1.74
N ARG A 134 -7.57 -3.11 -2.61
CA ARG A 134 -7.02 -1.77 -2.89
C ARG A 134 -6.89 -0.95 -1.63
N ALA A 135 -7.96 -0.84 -0.83
CA ALA A 135 -7.97 -0.03 0.38
C ALA A 135 -6.90 -0.48 1.38
N ALA A 136 -6.85 -1.78 1.67
CA ALA A 136 -5.86 -2.34 2.61
C ALA A 136 -4.42 -2.11 2.13
N GLY A 137 -4.17 -2.20 0.82
CA GLY A 137 -2.87 -1.91 0.24
C GLY A 137 -2.51 -0.42 0.22
N SER A 138 -3.49 0.41 -0.12
CA SER A 138 -3.37 1.88 -0.15
C SER A 138 -2.97 2.42 1.22
N GLU A 139 -3.59 1.93 2.29
CA GLU A 139 -3.23 2.27 3.67
C GLU A 139 -1.77 1.91 3.99
N ARG A 140 -1.30 0.71 3.60
CA ARG A 140 0.09 0.30 3.82
C ARG A 140 1.08 1.21 3.08
N MET A 141 0.82 1.51 1.81
CA MET A 141 1.73 2.35 1.02
C MET A 141 1.70 3.81 1.46
N ALA A 142 0.55 4.33 1.87
CA ALA A 142 0.45 5.66 2.46
C ALA A 142 1.22 5.74 3.80
N ALA A 143 1.10 4.73 4.66
CA ALA A 143 1.89 4.66 5.90
C ALA A 143 3.40 4.61 5.62
N ARG A 144 3.82 3.82 4.63
CA ARG A 144 5.22 3.75 4.19
C ARG A 144 5.73 5.09 3.66
N GLN A 145 4.91 5.80 2.89
CA GLN A 145 5.24 7.14 2.39
C GLN A 145 5.44 8.14 3.52
N ILE A 146 4.55 8.14 4.52
CA ILE A 146 4.71 8.99 5.72
C ILE A 146 6.00 8.65 6.47
N GLN A 147 6.30 7.37 6.66
CA GLN A 147 7.53 6.93 7.33
C GLN A 147 8.79 7.38 6.59
N GLN A 148 8.85 7.19 5.27
CA GLN A 148 9.98 7.64 4.46
C GLN A 148 10.15 9.16 4.52
N ARG A 149 9.04 9.89 4.45
CA ARG A 149 9.06 11.36 4.57
C ARG A 149 9.63 11.82 5.91
N GLN A 150 9.22 11.19 7.00
CA GLN A 150 9.73 11.50 8.35
C GLN A 150 11.24 11.22 8.46
N GLN A 151 11.69 10.09 7.92
CA GLN A 151 13.12 9.75 7.91
C GLN A 151 13.91 10.77 7.09
N TYR A 152 13.44 11.10 5.89
CA TYR A 152 14.07 12.10 5.04
C TYR A 152 14.18 13.47 5.73
N GLU A 153 13.11 13.95 6.36
CA GLU A 153 13.12 15.21 7.10
C GLU A 153 14.11 15.19 8.26
N GLN A 154 14.22 14.07 8.98
CA GLN A 154 15.19 13.90 10.06
C GLN A 154 16.64 13.87 9.56
N ASP A 155 16.90 13.22 8.42
CA ASP A 155 18.23 13.16 7.81
C ASP A 155 18.66 14.55 7.33
N GLN A 156 17.77 15.26 6.63
CA GLN A 156 18.00 16.64 6.19
C GLN A 156 18.22 17.59 7.38
N TRP A 157 17.45 17.42 8.46
CA TRP A 157 17.66 18.18 9.68
C TRP A 157 19.04 17.92 10.29
N SER A 158 19.47 16.66 10.36
CA SER A 158 20.78 16.29 10.90
C SER A 158 21.94 16.87 10.07
N GLU A 159 21.79 16.92 8.75
CA GLU A 159 22.76 17.58 7.86
C GLU A 159 22.85 19.09 8.13
N VAL A 160 21.71 19.77 8.24
CA VAL A 160 21.64 21.21 8.57
C VAL A 160 22.24 21.48 9.94
N GLN A 161 21.88 20.70 10.97
CA GLN A 161 22.46 20.84 12.30
C GLN A 161 23.99 20.79 12.26
N ARG A 162 24.54 19.77 11.60
CA ARG A 162 25.99 19.60 11.48
C ARG A 162 26.62 20.80 10.76
N ALA A 163 26.11 21.17 9.60
CA ALA A 163 26.66 22.27 8.81
C ALA A 163 26.64 23.61 9.57
N GLU A 164 25.54 23.91 10.26
CA GLU A 164 25.39 25.18 10.98
C GLU A 164 26.18 25.21 12.30
N LEU A 165 26.29 24.08 13.02
CA LEU A 165 27.17 24.00 14.20
C LEU A 165 28.64 24.10 13.80
N ASP A 166 29.06 23.46 12.70
CA ASP A 166 30.41 23.60 12.16
C ASP A 166 30.70 25.05 11.75
N ALA A 167 29.73 25.72 11.12
CA ALA A 167 29.86 27.13 10.76
C ALA A 167 30.01 28.05 11.99
N ILE A 168 29.25 27.79 13.07
CA ILE A 168 29.41 28.52 14.35
C ILE A 168 30.78 28.23 14.95
N ALA A 169 31.22 26.97 14.94
CA ALA A 169 32.48 26.57 15.53
C ALA A 169 33.69 27.25 14.86
N GLN A 170 33.64 27.41 13.53
CA GLN A 170 34.67 28.02 12.71
C GLN A 170 34.60 29.55 12.64
N SER A 171 33.44 30.14 12.94
CA SER A 171 33.27 31.60 12.96
C SER A 171 33.99 32.24 14.16
N HIS A 172 34.34 33.52 14.03
CA HIS A 172 34.84 34.28 15.17
C HIS A 172 33.77 34.30 16.28
N PRO A 173 34.10 33.92 17.53
CA PRO A 173 33.08 33.79 18.58
C PRO A 173 32.37 35.10 18.98
N ASN A 174 32.99 36.24 18.64
CA ASN A 174 32.41 37.58 18.80
C ASN A 174 31.57 38.05 17.58
N ASP A 175 31.55 37.30 16.48
CA ASP A 175 30.69 37.53 15.33
C ASP A 175 29.25 37.10 15.64
N THR A 176 28.54 37.99 16.32
CA THR A 176 27.13 37.78 16.69
C THR A 176 26.21 37.68 15.49
N LEU A 177 26.57 38.25 14.33
CA LEU A 177 25.74 38.25 13.13
C LEU A 177 25.78 36.87 12.47
N ALA A 178 26.98 36.30 12.29
CA ALA A 178 27.14 34.93 11.79
C ALA A 178 26.45 33.92 12.70
N PHE A 179 26.61 34.06 14.02
CA PHE A 179 25.94 33.20 15.00
C PHE A 179 24.41 33.26 14.89
N ASN A 180 23.82 34.46 14.87
CA ASN A 180 22.37 34.62 14.80
C ASN A 180 21.82 34.11 13.46
N ALA A 181 22.54 34.31 12.36
CA ALA A 181 22.15 33.82 11.05
C ALA A 181 22.13 32.27 11.00
N ALA A 182 23.17 31.61 11.52
CA ALA A 182 23.23 30.14 11.60
C ALA A 182 22.10 29.58 12.48
N ARG A 183 21.88 30.20 13.64
CA ARG A 183 20.78 29.84 14.53
C ARG A 183 19.42 29.98 13.85
N GLN A 184 19.19 31.07 13.12
CA GLN A 184 17.92 31.30 12.42
C GLN A 184 17.69 30.29 11.30
N ARG A 185 18.71 29.97 10.50
CA ARG A 185 18.60 28.95 9.44
C ARG A 185 18.14 27.60 9.97
N GLY A 186 18.66 27.15 11.12
CA GLY A 186 18.19 25.92 11.75
C GLY A 186 16.73 26.00 12.24
N LEU A 187 16.30 27.15 12.79
CA LEU A 187 14.89 27.35 13.18
C LEU A 187 13.96 27.36 11.95
N ASP A 188 14.40 27.93 10.83
CA ASP A 188 13.62 27.96 9.58
C ASP A 188 13.39 26.57 9.00
N VAL A 189 14.35 25.65 9.16
CA VAL A 189 14.21 24.24 8.76
C VAL A 189 13.26 23.51 9.71
N LEU A 190 13.45 23.63 11.03
CA LEU A 190 12.53 23.07 12.04
C LEU A 190 11.09 23.53 11.83
N ASN A 191 10.90 24.78 11.40
CA ASN A 191 9.58 25.33 11.09
C ASN A 191 8.88 24.66 9.90
N LYS A 192 9.63 24.05 8.99
CA LYS A 192 9.14 23.39 7.77
C LYS A 192 8.97 21.88 7.95
N MET A 193 9.52 21.29 9.01
CA MET A 193 9.35 19.88 9.32
C MET A 193 7.94 19.57 9.80
N GLY A 194 7.46 18.35 9.53
CA GLY A 194 6.15 17.85 9.96
C GLY A 194 6.09 17.45 11.44
N LEU A 195 6.74 18.20 12.34
CA LEU A 195 6.73 17.93 13.78
C LEU A 195 5.41 18.33 14.42
N ASP A 196 4.97 17.56 15.43
CA ASP A 196 3.85 17.95 16.28
C ASP A 196 4.23 19.20 17.12
N PRO A 197 3.27 19.96 17.67
CA PRO A 197 3.55 21.19 18.40
C PRO A 197 4.53 21.03 19.57
N ARG A 198 4.48 19.90 20.30
CA ARG A 198 5.41 19.65 21.42
C ARG A 198 6.78 19.26 20.91
N GLY A 199 6.85 18.36 19.93
CA GLY A 199 8.10 17.97 19.27
C GLY A 199 8.83 19.18 18.70
N LYS A 200 8.09 20.11 18.08
CA LYS A 200 8.65 21.35 17.54
C LYS A 200 9.28 22.23 18.63
N LEU A 201 8.57 22.46 19.74
CA LEU A 201 9.11 23.26 20.86
C LEU A 201 10.37 22.63 21.46
N GLN A 202 10.39 21.30 21.60
CA GLN A 202 11.56 20.57 22.11
C GLN A 202 12.75 20.68 21.16
N ALA A 203 12.52 20.48 19.85
CA ALA A 203 13.57 20.58 18.85
C ALA A 203 14.15 22.01 18.75
N GLU A 204 13.29 23.03 18.82
CA GLU A 204 13.73 24.43 18.88
C GLU A 204 14.57 24.72 20.13
N ALA A 205 14.15 24.26 21.30
CA ALA A 205 14.89 24.45 22.54
C ALA A 205 16.26 23.77 22.48
N ALA A 206 16.31 22.51 22.05
CA ALA A 206 17.54 21.75 21.87
C ALA A 206 18.47 22.45 20.86
N TRP A 207 17.94 22.95 19.75
CA TRP A 207 18.73 23.68 18.76
C TRP A 207 19.35 24.96 19.32
N ARG A 208 18.57 25.74 20.07
CA ARG A 208 19.05 26.96 20.73
C ARG A 208 20.14 26.65 21.75
N GLU A 209 20.01 25.55 22.48
CA GLU A 209 21.01 25.10 23.44
C GLU A 209 22.30 24.65 22.74
N SER A 210 22.21 23.81 21.70
CA SER A 210 23.38 23.33 20.94
C SER A 210 24.17 24.49 20.33
N THR A 211 23.49 25.44 19.67
CA THR A 211 24.16 26.60 19.08
C THR A 211 24.84 27.47 20.14
N ALA A 212 24.18 27.74 21.26
CA ALA A 212 24.77 28.51 22.36
C ALA A 212 26.00 27.80 22.96
N LYS A 213 25.90 26.48 23.18
CA LYS A 213 27.01 25.66 23.67
C LYS A 213 28.21 25.73 22.75
N THR A 214 28.03 25.49 21.45
CA THR A 214 29.12 25.53 20.46
C THR A 214 29.81 26.89 20.43
N ARG A 215 29.05 27.99 20.50
CA ARG A 215 29.64 29.33 20.57
C ARG A 215 30.49 29.54 21.83
N ILE A 216 30.02 29.07 22.99
CA ILE A 216 30.78 29.14 24.24
C ILE A 216 32.06 28.31 24.14
N GLU A 217 32.00 27.12 23.55
CA GLU A 217 33.18 26.28 23.33
C GLU A 217 34.22 26.98 22.44
N SER A 218 33.80 27.63 21.35
CA SER A 218 34.70 28.45 20.52
C SER A 218 35.27 29.66 21.28
N LEU A 219 34.48 30.32 22.14
CA LEU A 219 34.97 31.40 23.01
C LEU A 219 36.03 30.90 24.00
N ILE A 220 35.85 29.71 24.58
CA ILE A 220 36.83 29.11 25.50
C ILE A 220 38.13 28.81 24.75
N ALA A 221 38.04 28.25 23.54
CA ALA A 221 39.20 27.94 22.71
C ALA A 221 40.00 29.19 22.31
N GLU A 222 39.32 30.31 22.04
CA GLU A 222 39.97 31.59 21.70
C GLU A 222 40.49 32.34 22.95
N ASN A 223 39.69 32.39 24.03
CA ASN A 223 40.03 33.11 25.26
C ASN A 223 39.31 32.53 26.50
N PRO A 224 39.96 31.67 27.30
CA PRO A 224 39.33 30.96 28.41
C PRO A 224 38.85 31.87 29.56
N ILE A 225 39.49 33.03 29.77
CA ILE A 225 39.09 33.99 30.82
C ILE A 225 37.79 34.70 30.45
N LYS A 226 37.60 35.03 29.17
CA LYS A 226 36.40 35.73 28.68
C LYS A 226 35.15 34.84 28.72
N ALA A 227 35.30 33.53 28.50
CA ALA A 227 34.21 32.57 28.49
C ALA A 227 33.58 32.34 29.88
N LEU A 228 34.38 32.39 30.96
CA LEU A 228 33.90 32.23 32.34
C LEU A 228 32.91 33.33 32.75
N ASN A 229 33.06 34.54 32.22
CA ASN A 229 32.19 35.67 32.52
C ASN A 229 30.80 35.59 31.87
N GLN A 230 30.67 34.90 30.72
CA GLN A 230 29.37 34.73 30.04
C GLN A 230 28.53 33.60 30.63
N LYS A 231 29.14 32.52 31.13
CA LYS A 231 28.44 31.42 31.82
C LYS A 231 27.66 31.88 33.06
N ALA A 232 28.08 32.98 33.68
CA ALA A 232 27.44 33.56 34.87
C ALA A 232 26.14 34.34 34.56
N HIS A 233 25.91 34.75 33.32
CA HIS A 233 24.75 35.55 32.91
C HIS A 233 23.64 34.73 32.22
N THR A 234 23.86 33.42 32.03
CA THR A 234 22.90 32.47 31.41
C THR A 234 22.32 31.45 32.40
N ARG A 235 22.47 31.69 33.72
CA ARG A 235 21.77 30.93 34.77
C ARG A 235 20.59 31.73 35.32
#